data_AF-A0A375J0P9-F1
#
_entry.id   AF-A0A375J0P9-F1
#
_cell.length_a   1.000
_cell.length_b   1.000
_cell.length_c   1.000
_cell.angle_alpha   90.00
_cell.angle_beta   90.00
_cell.angle_gamma   90.00
#
_symmetry.space_group_name_H-M   'P 1'
#
loop_
_entity.id
_entity.type
_entity.pdbx_description
1 polymer ?
#
loop_
_entity_poly.entity_id
_entity_poly.type
_entity_poly.pdbx_seq_one_letter_code
_entity_poly.pdbx_strand_id
1 'polypeptide(L)' 'MHVKNVLEEAELSESATIKESLIVRQEGTRQVRRVVKLYNLDMILAVGYRVRSHRGTQFDGTVVKKP' A
#
# COMPACT_ATOMS: atom_id res chain seq x y z
N MET A 1 0.56 8.36 -0.82
CA MET A 1 1.28 7.53 0.18
C MET A 1 0.23 6.95 1.09
N HIS A 2 0.04 5.63 1.15
CA HIS A 2 -1.09 5.04 1.90
C HIS A 2 -0.62 4.27 3.14
N VAL A 3 0.46 3.50 3.02
CA VAL A 3 1.07 2.77 4.13
C VAL A 3 1.58 3.71 5.24
N LYS A 4 2.25 4.82 4.87
CA LYS A 4 2.75 5.79 5.86
C LYS A 4 1.62 6.43 6.67
N ASN A 5 0.52 6.80 6.04
CA ASN A 5 -0.60 7.43 6.73
C ASN A 5 -1.27 6.46 7.73
N VAL A 6 -1.38 5.18 7.39
CA VAL A 6 -1.90 4.15 8.32
C VAL A 6 -0.98 3.99 9.54
N LEU A 7 0.32 4.16 9.36
CA LEU A 7 1.31 4.09 10.44
C LEU A 7 1.38 5.38 11.27
N GLU A 8 1.26 6.54 10.64
CA GLU A 8 1.23 7.86 11.29
C GLU A 8 -0.04 8.06 12.14
N GLU A 9 -1.16 7.45 11.74
CA GLU A 9 -2.40 7.47 12.52
C GLU A 9 -2.40 6.51 13.70
N ALA A 10 -1.29 5.78 13.92
CA ALA A 10 -1.09 4.81 14.99
C ALA A 10 -2.18 3.71 15.05
N GLU A 11 -2.95 3.52 13.98
CA GLU A 11 -3.96 2.46 13.89
C GLU A 11 -3.30 1.07 13.95
N LEU A 12 -2.08 0.95 13.43
CA LEU A 12 -1.28 -0.27 13.45
C LEU A 12 0.15 0.02 13.88
N SER A 13 0.68 -0.79 14.80
CA SER A 13 2.08 -0.70 15.22
C SER A 13 3.02 -1.21 14.14
N GLU A 14 3.93 -0.35 13.68
CA GLU A 14 4.85 -0.59 12.57
C GLU A 14 5.70 -1.87 12.75
N SER A 15 6.10 -2.16 14.00
CA SER A 15 6.92 -3.32 14.37
C SER A 15 6.17 -4.66 14.35
N ALA A 16 4.85 -4.65 14.57
CA ALA A 16 4.01 -5.84 14.50
C ALA A 16 3.53 -6.13 13.08
N THR A 17 3.68 -5.16 12.19
CA THR A 17 2.96 -5.11 10.92
C THR A 17 3.87 -5.33 9.71
N ILE A 18 5.18 -5.13 9.90
CA ILE A 18 6.19 -5.18 8.83
C ILE A 18 7.30 -6.16 9.22
N LYS A 19 7.63 -7.06 8.29
CA LYS A 19 8.81 -7.92 8.37
C LYS A 19 9.74 -7.62 7.21
N GLU A 20 11.00 -7.36 7.48
CA GLU A 20 12.01 -7.19 6.42
C GLU A 20 12.59 -8.55 6.03
N SER A 21 12.54 -8.85 4.73
CA SER A 21 13.13 -10.06 4.17
C SER A 21 14.12 -9.70 3.08
N LEU A 22 15.33 -10.27 3.17
CA LEU A 22 16.37 -10.10 2.18
C LEU A 22 16.18 -11.15 1.07
N ILE A 23 15.80 -10.71 -0.11
CA ILE A 23 15.69 -11.59 -1.28
C ILE A 23 16.92 -11.39 -2.14
N VAL A 24 17.72 -12.45 -2.27
CA VAL A 24 18.83 -12.51 -3.22
C VAL A 24 18.34 -13.21 -4.47
N ARG A 25 18.34 -12.51 -5.60
CA ARG A 25 17.99 -13.08 -6.91
C ARG A 25 19.18 -12.93 -7.85
N GLN A 26 19.47 -13.97 -8.63
CA GLN A 26 20.32 -13.80 -9.79
C GLN A 26 19.50 -13.21 -10.94
N GLU A 27 19.90 -12.02 -11.40
CA GLU A 27 19.35 -11.40 -12.60
C GLU A 27 20.46 -11.36 -13.66
N GLY A 28 20.42 -12.32 -14.58
CA GLY A 28 21.47 -12.54 -15.58
C GLY A 28 22.79 -12.94 -14.89
N THR A 29 23.83 -12.12 -15.04
CA THR A 29 25.16 -12.37 -14.46
C THR A 29 25.36 -11.72 -13.08
N ARG A 30 24.38 -10.96 -12.56
CA ARG A 30 24.51 -10.19 -11.32
C ARG A 30 23.64 -10.77 -10.22
N GLN A 31 24.22 -10.93 -9.02
CA GLN A 31 23.45 -11.18 -7.81
C GLN A 31 22.88 -9.87 -7.29
N VAL A 32 21.57 -9.72 -7.35
CA VAL A 32 20.86 -8.54 -6.86
C VAL A 32 20.25 -8.87 -5.51
N ARG A 33 20.66 -8.12 -4.49
CA ARG A 33 20.06 -8.18 -3.15
C ARG A 33 19.04 -7.06 -3.03
N ARG A 34 17.78 -7.39 -2.74
CA ARG A 34 16.75 -6.40 -2.45
C ARG A 34 16.18 -6.68 -1.07
N VAL A 35 16.05 -5.62 -0.27
CA VAL A 35 15.27 -5.66 0.96
C VAL A 35 13.81 -5.48 0.57
N VAL A 36 13.00 -6.50 0.83
CA VAL A 36 11.57 -6.47 0.58
C VAL A 36 10.85 -6.40 1.92
N LYS A 37 9.92 -5.44 2.02
CA LYS A 37 9.03 -5.31 3.17
C LYS A 37 7.83 -6.22 2.96
N LEU A 38 7.66 -7.19 3.85
CA LEU A 38 6.48 -8.04 3.94
C LEU A 38 5.51 -7.39 4.91
N TYR A 39 4.30 -7.12 4.44
CA TYR A 39 3.24 -6.56 5.25
C TYR A 39 2.31 -7.68 5.72
N ASN A 40 1.84 -7.60 6.96
CA ASN A 40 0.80 -8.50 7.45
C ASN A 40 -0.54 -8.24 6.75
N LEU A 41 -1.49 -9.16 6.94
CA LEU A 41 -2.82 -9.04 6.34
C LEU A 41 -3.56 -7.76 6.78
N ASP A 42 -3.42 -7.39 8.06
CA ASP A 42 -4.10 -6.23 8.64
C ASP A 42 -3.71 -4.92 7.93
N MET A 43 -2.43 -4.74 7.60
CA MET A 43 -1.97 -3.59 6.81
C MET A 43 -2.53 -3.58 5.39
N ILE A 44 -2.58 -4.74 4.74
CA ILE A 44 -3.13 -4.86 3.38
C ILE A 44 -4.61 -4.45 3.39
N LEU A 45 -5.36 -4.89 4.41
CA LEU A 45 -6.77 -4.54 4.59
C LEU A 45 -6.94 -3.05 4.90
N ALA A 46 -6.18 -2.49 5.84
CA ALA A 46 -6.26 -1.08 6.22
C ALA A 46 -6.00 -0.15 5.01
N VAL A 47 -4.96 -0.44 4.23
CA VAL A 47 -4.67 0.30 2.99
C VAL A 47 -5.80 0.11 1.97
N GLY A 48 -6.30 -1.10 1.80
CA GLY A 48 -7.38 -1.42 0.86
C GLY A 48 -8.68 -0.63 1.14
N TYR A 49 -9.08 -0.53 2.40
CA TYR A 49 -10.24 0.27 2.81
C TYR A 49 -10.02 1.76 2.56
N ARG A 50 -8.83 2.27 2.87
CA ARG A 50 -8.51 3.69 2.74
C ARG A 50 -8.39 4.17 1.29
N VAL A 51 -7.87 3.32 0.39
CA VAL A 51 -7.81 3.64 -1.05
C VAL A 51 -9.20 3.66 -1.67
N ARG A 52 -10.11 2.79 -1.22
CA ARG A 52 -11.50 2.76 -1.69
C ARG A 52 -12.30 4.00 -1.27
N SER A 53 -12.09 4.53 -0.07
CA SER A 53 -12.82 5.73 0.39
C SER A 53 -12.41 7.00 -0.36
N HIS A 54 -11.14 7.16 -0.71
CA HIS A 54 -10.64 8.38 -1.37
C HIS A 54 -10.96 8.47 -2.87
N ARG A 55 -11.17 7.34 -3.56
CA ARG A 55 -11.51 7.30 -4.99
C ARG A 55 -12.97 6.98 -5.30
N GLY A 56 -13.77 6.62 -4.29
CA GLY A 56 -15.18 6.27 -4.44
C GLY A 56 -16.10 7.44 -4.82
N THR A 57 -15.63 8.68 -4.73
CA THR A 57 -16.47 9.88 -4.97
C THR A 57 -16.29 10.51 -6.36
N GLN A 58 -15.41 9.97 -7.22
CA GLN A 58 -15.14 10.55 -8.54
C GLN A 58 -15.91 9.87 -9.68
N PHE A 59 -16.74 8.86 -9.38
CA PHE A 59 -17.54 8.13 -10.34
C PHE A 59 -19.06 8.29 -10.16
N ASP A 60 -19.53 9.32 -9.44
CA ASP A 60 -20.90 9.82 -9.63
C ASP A 60 -20.94 10.68 -10.89
N GLY A 61 -20.95 9.98 -12.02
CA GLY A 61 -21.16 10.56 -13.33
C GLY A 61 -22.55 11.18 -13.42
N THR A 62 -22.63 12.50 -13.34
CA THR A 62 -23.63 13.29 -14.08
C THR A 62 -23.01 14.63 -14.43
N VAL A 63 -22.17 14.64 -15.48
CA VAL A 63 -21.88 15.87 -16.21
C VAL A 63 -23.07 16.12 -17.14
N VAL A 64 -24.14 16.72 -16.63
CA VAL A 64 -25.07 17.45 -17.50
C VAL A 64 -24.44 18.82 -17.73
N LYS A 65 -23.74 18.96 -18.86
CA LYS A 65 -23.50 20.26 -19.47
C LYS A 65 -24.13 20.29 -20.86
N LYS A 66 -25.33 20.85 -20.90
CA LYS A 66 -25.97 21.58 -22.01
C LYS A 66 -26.77 22.71 -21.34
N PRO A 67 -26.86 23.92 -21.90
CA PRO A 67 -26.93 24.24 -23.33
C PRO A 67 -25.62 24.69 -23.97
#